data_AF-A0A7L0TSQ4-F1
#
_entry.id   AF-A0A7L0TSQ4-F1
#
_cell.length_a   1.000
_cell.length_b   1.000
_cell.length_c   1.000
_cell.angle_alpha   90.00
_cell.angle_beta   90.00
_cell.angle_gamma   90.00
#
_symmetry.space_group_name_H-M   'P 1'
#
loop_
_entity.id
_entity.type
_entity.pdbx_description
1 polymer ?
#
loop_
_entity_poly.entity_id
_entity_poly.type
_entity_poly.pdbx_seq_one_letter_code
_entity_poly.pdbx_strand_id
1 'polypeptide(L)'
;AAGVMVAVLAAAWALLAAAFLAALLLRRVPARRPGGVVCGLFQDLIRYGKTKRGGGRRPAWLRLLQVPKRWFTHFYVVSVLWNGFLLVWLFQAGFLGGSLPAWIQHMHHALGRDTQSEDMGNEHFSALLVFLLLWLHSCRRLAECLWTSVFSDGVIHIVQYCFGLGYYIAVGSTVLCQVPTNIRNGKELSVQTCWYHIVGVTMYIWASLHQHRCLVILANLRKSKSGKVVSLSHSVPSGDWFERVSCPHYFAELLIYVSMAIILGFHNVTWWCVVAYVLFNQALAAVLCHEFYQENFSSYPKHRKALIPFVF
;
A
#
# COMPACT_ATOMS: atom_id res chain seq x y z
N ALA A 1 -25.56 -1.15 17.46
CA ALA A 1 -24.36 -0.28 17.34
C ALA A 1 -23.12 -1.02 16.83
N ALA A 2 -23.04 -2.34 17.03
CA ALA A 2 -21.84 -3.15 16.86
C ALA A 2 -21.41 -3.43 15.39
N GLY A 3 -22.23 -3.17 14.37
CA GLY A 3 -21.82 -3.30 12.95
C GLY A 3 -21.34 -1.99 12.28
N VAL A 4 -21.45 -0.86 12.97
CA VAL A 4 -21.38 0.47 12.33
C VAL A 4 -19.93 0.82 11.97
N MET A 5 -18.97 0.56 12.86
CA MET A 5 -17.58 0.98 12.61
C MET A 5 -16.90 0.15 11.49
N VAL A 6 -17.16 -1.16 11.40
CA VAL A 6 -16.69 -1.99 10.28
C VAL A 6 -17.26 -1.49 8.96
N ALA A 7 -18.56 -1.18 8.93
CA ALA A 7 -19.22 -0.64 7.76
C ALA A 7 -18.69 0.74 7.38
N VAL A 8 -18.40 1.60 8.35
CA VAL A 8 -17.79 2.93 8.12
C VAL A 8 -16.39 2.80 7.54
N LEU A 9 -15.55 1.91 8.07
CA LEU A 9 -14.20 1.68 7.53
C LEU A 9 -14.26 1.09 6.12
N ALA A 10 -15.11 0.09 5.89
CA ALA A 10 -15.32 -0.47 4.57
C ALA A 10 -15.80 0.60 3.58
N ALA A 11 -16.77 1.43 3.97
CA ALA A 11 -17.26 2.55 3.17
C ALA A 11 -16.15 3.58 2.89
N ALA A 12 -15.33 3.93 3.87
CA ALA A 12 -14.21 4.85 3.69
C ALA A 12 -13.21 4.31 2.67
N TRP A 13 -12.80 3.04 2.78
CA TRP A 13 -11.92 2.40 1.81
C TRP A 13 -12.55 2.28 0.43
N ALA A 14 -13.84 1.94 0.35
CA ALA A 14 -14.58 1.86 -0.91
C ALA A 14 -14.70 3.24 -1.59
N LEU A 15 -14.95 4.30 -0.84
CA LEU A 15 -14.97 5.68 -1.35
C LEU A 15 -13.61 6.10 -1.89
N LEU A 16 -12.52 5.77 -1.19
CA LEU A 16 -11.16 6.01 -1.67
C LEU A 16 -10.88 5.21 -2.96
N ALA A 17 -11.23 3.93 -2.98
CA ALA A 17 -11.09 3.08 -4.17
C ALA A 17 -11.87 3.66 -5.37
N ALA A 18 -13.12 4.08 -5.16
CA ALA A 18 -13.95 4.70 -6.17
C ALA A 18 -13.35 6.03 -6.68
N ALA A 19 -12.78 6.85 -5.79
CA ALA A 19 -12.13 8.10 -6.17
C ALA A 19 -10.91 7.86 -7.09
N PHE A 20 -10.06 6.89 -6.76
CA PHE A 20 -8.91 6.52 -7.61
C PHE A 20 -9.33 5.84 -8.91
N LEU A 21 -10.39 5.03 -8.91
CA LEU A 21 -10.98 4.49 -10.13
C LEU A 21 -11.52 5.59 -11.04
N ALA A 22 -12.29 6.55 -10.49
CA ALA A 22 -12.77 7.70 -11.24
C ALA A 22 -11.61 8.50 -11.84
N ALA A 23 -10.55 8.74 -11.07
CA ALA A 23 -9.32 9.38 -11.55
C ALA A 23 -8.68 8.65 -12.73
N LEU A 24 -8.60 7.31 -12.64
CA LEU A 24 -8.07 6.44 -13.69
C LEU A 24 -8.93 6.48 -14.95
N LEU A 25 -10.25 6.41 -14.81
CA LEU A 25 -11.20 6.47 -15.93
C LEU A 25 -11.18 7.83 -16.62
N LEU A 26 -11.20 8.92 -15.85
CA LEU A 26 -11.11 10.29 -16.38
C LEU A 26 -9.85 10.51 -17.22
N ARG A 27 -8.74 9.83 -16.89
CA ARG A 27 -7.51 9.91 -17.68
C ARG A 27 -7.59 9.16 -19.01
N ARG A 28 -8.37 8.09 -19.08
CA ARG A 28 -8.54 7.30 -20.32
C ARG A 28 -9.48 7.96 -21.32
N VAL A 29 -10.31 8.92 -20.90
CA VAL A 29 -11.15 9.69 -21.81
C VAL A 29 -10.25 10.59 -22.67
N PRO A 30 -10.25 10.46 -24.02
CA PRO A 30 -9.50 11.35 -24.90
C PRO A 30 -9.93 12.79 -24.62
N ALA A 31 -8.99 13.64 -24.24
CA ALA A 31 -9.29 14.96 -23.72
C ALA A 31 -10.11 15.83 -24.69
N ARG A 32 -11.43 15.92 -24.50
CA ARG A 32 -12.13 17.19 -24.71
C ARG A 32 -11.67 18.10 -23.57
N ARG A 33 -10.61 18.88 -23.83
CA ARG A 33 -9.95 19.81 -22.90
C ARG A 33 -10.94 20.38 -21.85
N PRO A 34 -10.74 20.11 -20.55
CA PRO A 34 -11.17 21.05 -19.53
C PRO A 34 -9.91 21.69 -18.96
N GLY A 35 -9.58 22.87 -19.45
CA GLY A 35 -8.60 23.78 -18.84
C GLY A 35 -9.16 24.36 -17.54
N GLY A 36 -9.51 23.50 -16.57
CA GLY A 36 -10.04 23.89 -15.27
C GLY A 36 -8.97 23.79 -14.19
N VAL A 37 -8.92 24.80 -13.31
CA VAL A 37 -8.00 24.89 -12.16
C VAL A 37 -8.07 23.63 -11.28
N VAL A 38 -9.25 23.02 -11.15
CA VAL A 38 -9.50 21.77 -10.39
C VAL A 38 -8.78 20.57 -11.01
N CYS A 39 -8.75 20.46 -12.35
CA CYS A 39 -8.03 19.40 -13.04
C CYS A 39 -6.50 19.58 -12.87
N GLY A 40 -6.01 20.83 -12.90
CA GLY A 40 -4.62 21.16 -12.61
C GLY A 40 -4.20 20.79 -11.19
N LEU A 41 -5.00 21.16 -10.18
CA LEU A 41 -4.77 20.82 -8.77
C LEU A 41 -4.81 19.30 -8.53
N PHE A 42 -5.77 18.60 -9.13
CA PHE A 42 -5.89 17.15 -9.03
C PHE A 42 -4.70 16.42 -9.69
N GLN A 43 -4.27 16.89 -10.86
CA GLN A 43 -3.07 16.34 -11.49
C GLN A 43 -1.79 16.64 -10.69
N ASP A 44 -1.68 17.80 -10.05
CA ASP A 44 -0.56 18.13 -9.16
C ASP A 44 -0.60 17.35 -7.84
N LEU A 45 -1.78 16.89 -7.39
CA LEU A 45 -1.95 16.05 -6.20
C LEU A 45 -1.52 14.59 -6.46
N ILE A 46 -1.79 14.08 -7.65
CA ILE A 46 -1.53 12.67 -8.02
C ILE A 46 -0.11 12.48 -8.56
N ARG A 47 0.43 13.46 -9.30
CA ARG A 47 1.75 13.37 -9.92
C ARG A 47 2.85 13.75 -8.94
N TYR A 48 3.83 12.87 -8.75
CA TYR A 48 4.99 13.12 -7.90
C TYR A 48 6.28 12.59 -8.54
N GLY A 49 7.42 13.20 -8.16
CA GLY A 49 8.72 12.86 -8.74
C GLY A 49 8.73 13.00 -10.27
N LYS A 50 9.05 11.90 -10.99
CA LYS A 50 9.25 11.89 -12.45
C LYS A 50 7.99 12.13 -13.28
N THR A 51 6.81 11.91 -12.70
CA THR A 51 5.53 12.08 -13.41
C THR A 51 5.01 13.51 -13.36
N LYS A 52 5.66 14.38 -12.56
CA LYS A 52 5.37 15.81 -12.46
C LYS A 52 6.07 16.53 -13.62
N ARG A 53 5.31 17.12 -14.56
CA ARG A 53 5.89 17.91 -15.66
C ARG A 53 6.60 19.14 -15.08
N GLY A 54 7.92 19.20 -15.27
CA GLY A 54 8.73 20.39 -15.03
C GLY A 54 8.68 21.29 -16.27
N GLY A 55 8.47 22.60 -16.11
CA GLY A 55 8.54 23.51 -17.26
C GLY A 55 7.82 24.87 -17.16
N GLY A 56 7.35 25.30 -15.99
CA GLY A 56 6.76 26.64 -15.84
C GLY A 56 7.15 27.28 -14.51
N ARG A 57 7.42 28.59 -14.52
CA ARG A 57 7.71 29.44 -13.35
C ARG A 57 6.50 29.38 -12.40
N ARG A 58 6.48 28.39 -11.49
CA ARG A 58 5.35 28.19 -10.56
C ARG A 58 5.33 29.29 -9.49
N PRO A 59 4.14 29.75 -9.07
CA PRO A 59 3.97 30.69 -7.96
C PRO A 59 4.70 30.22 -6.70
N ALA A 60 5.28 31.14 -5.93
CA ALA A 60 6.07 30.83 -4.73
C ALA A 60 5.27 30.04 -3.67
N TRP A 61 3.96 30.30 -3.54
CA TRP A 61 3.08 29.61 -2.59
C TRP A 61 2.90 28.12 -2.90
N LEU A 62 2.89 27.71 -4.18
CA LEU A 62 2.83 26.30 -4.58
C LEU A 62 4.13 25.52 -4.30
N ARG A 63 5.24 26.23 -4.04
CA ARG A 63 6.51 25.62 -3.59
C ARG A 63 6.54 25.39 -2.09
N LEU A 64 5.82 26.21 -1.30
CA LEU A 64 5.67 26.02 0.14
C LEU A 64 4.87 24.76 0.50
N LEU A 65 4.01 24.28 -0.40
CA LEU A 65 3.20 23.06 -0.23
C LEU A 65 3.89 21.78 -0.73
N GLN A 66 5.20 21.81 -0.96
CA GLN A 66 5.97 20.69 -1.50
C GLN A 66 6.99 20.18 -0.50
N VAL A 67 7.00 18.87 -0.28
CA VAL A 67 7.96 18.20 0.58
C VAL A 67 8.94 17.35 -0.24
N PRO A 68 10.19 17.17 0.22
CA PRO A 68 11.17 16.34 -0.46
C PRO A 68 10.71 14.89 -0.61
N LYS A 69 10.92 14.26 -1.77
CA LYS A 69 10.55 12.86 -2.00
C LYS A 69 11.22 11.88 -1.03
N ARG A 70 12.42 12.20 -0.52
CA ARG A 70 13.11 11.43 0.53
C ARG A 70 12.29 11.25 1.82
N TRP A 71 11.27 12.09 2.05
CA TRP A 71 10.36 11.92 3.19
C TRP A 71 9.41 10.72 3.04
N PHE A 72 9.45 9.99 1.92
CA PHE A 72 8.79 8.68 1.81
C PHE A 72 9.20 7.72 2.93
N THR A 73 10.44 7.83 3.44
CA THR A 73 10.92 7.07 4.59
C THR A 73 10.06 7.28 5.83
N HIS A 74 9.51 8.50 6.04
CA HIS A 74 8.67 8.80 7.20
C HIS A 74 7.39 7.96 7.22
N PHE A 75 6.82 7.68 6.05
CA PHE A 75 5.63 6.83 5.95
C PHE A 75 5.88 5.45 6.54
N TYR A 76 7.03 4.86 6.22
CA TYR A 76 7.40 3.54 6.72
C TYR A 76 7.87 3.57 8.17
N VAL A 77 8.51 4.65 8.64
CA VAL A 77 8.80 4.83 10.08
C VAL A 77 7.49 4.85 10.87
N VAL A 78 6.51 5.66 10.46
CA VAL A 78 5.19 5.70 11.11
C VAL A 78 4.51 4.34 11.05
N SER A 79 4.55 3.67 9.89
CA SER A 79 3.97 2.33 9.75
C SER A 79 4.60 1.31 10.71
N VAL A 80 5.93 1.25 10.80
CA VAL A 80 6.65 0.30 11.66
C VAL A 80 6.34 0.57 13.14
N LEU A 81 6.35 1.84 13.55
CA LEU A 81 6.09 2.22 14.94
C LEU A 81 4.63 1.97 15.32
N TRP A 82 3.68 2.46 14.52
CA TRP A 82 2.25 2.34 14.81
C TRP A 82 1.78 0.88 14.74
N ASN A 83 2.07 0.18 13.63
CA ASN A 83 1.61 -1.19 13.46
C ASN A 83 2.36 -2.16 14.37
N GLY A 84 3.62 -1.87 14.70
CA GLY A 84 4.38 -2.61 15.70
C GLY A 84 3.78 -2.45 17.10
N PHE A 85 3.42 -1.22 17.48
CA PHE A 85 2.71 -0.95 18.72
C PHE A 85 1.39 -1.73 18.82
N LEU A 86 0.55 -1.69 17.77
CA LEU A 86 -0.71 -2.45 17.76
C LEU A 86 -0.49 -3.97 17.83
N LEU A 87 0.52 -4.50 17.11
CA LEU A 87 0.86 -5.92 17.13
C LEU A 87 1.33 -6.38 18.51
N VAL A 88 2.16 -5.59 19.22
CA VAL A 88 2.61 -5.91 20.57
C VAL A 88 1.43 -5.98 21.54
N TRP A 89 0.50 -5.03 21.48
CA TRP A 89 -0.70 -5.06 22.32
C TRP A 89 -1.61 -6.25 22.02
N LEU A 90 -1.78 -6.58 20.74
CA LEU A 90 -2.58 -7.73 20.33
C LEU A 90 -1.93 -9.05 20.78
N PHE A 91 -0.60 -9.16 20.69
CA PHE A 91 0.16 -10.30 21.17
C PHE A 91 0.07 -10.45 22.70
N GLN A 92 0.24 -9.35 23.44
CA GLN A 92 0.09 -9.34 24.89
C GLN A 92 -1.31 -9.77 25.33
N ALA A 93 -2.34 -9.29 24.63
CA ALA A 93 -3.72 -9.68 24.93
C ALA A 93 -4.00 -11.15 24.59
N GLY A 94 -3.51 -11.63 23.43
CA GLY A 94 -3.77 -12.99 22.96
C GLY A 94 -2.99 -14.09 23.68
N PHE A 95 -1.76 -13.83 24.12
CA PHE A 95 -0.87 -14.87 24.65
C PHE A 95 -0.42 -14.66 26.10
N LEU A 96 -0.36 -13.40 26.57
CA LEU A 96 0.17 -13.08 27.91
C LEU A 96 -0.94 -12.72 28.92
N GLY A 97 -2.21 -12.88 28.55
CA GLY A 97 -3.35 -12.56 29.41
C GLY A 97 -3.49 -11.06 29.71
N GLY A 98 -2.83 -10.20 28.94
CA GLY A 98 -2.94 -8.75 29.09
C GLY A 98 -4.32 -8.23 28.69
N SER A 99 -4.76 -7.11 29.28
CA SER A 99 -5.95 -6.41 28.80
C SER A 99 -5.58 -5.50 27.62
N LEU A 100 -6.39 -5.51 26.56
CA LEU A 100 -6.29 -4.48 25.51
C LEU A 100 -6.51 -3.09 26.12
N PRO A 101 -5.86 -2.02 25.61
CA PRO A 101 -6.13 -0.65 26.02
C PRO A 101 -7.62 -0.31 25.95
N ALA A 102 -8.11 0.52 26.88
CA ALA A 102 -9.53 0.86 26.97
C ALA A 102 -10.11 1.35 25.63
N TRP A 103 -9.39 2.17 24.87
CA TRP A 103 -9.84 2.66 23.57
C TRP A 103 -9.99 1.53 22.52
N ILE A 104 -9.14 0.49 22.55
CA ILE A 104 -9.27 -0.69 21.69
C ILE A 104 -10.50 -1.49 22.12
N GLN A 105 -10.71 -1.67 23.42
CA GLN A 105 -11.89 -2.37 23.94
C GLN A 105 -13.18 -1.64 23.58
N HIS A 106 -13.23 -0.31 23.69
CA HIS A 106 -14.38 0.50 23.27
C HIS A 106 -14.63 0.37 21.76
N MET A 107 -13.55 0.38 20.96
CA MET A 107 -13.64 0.16 19.53
C MET A 107 -14.20 -1.24 19.24
N HIS A 108 -13.64 -2.30 19.84
CA HIS A 108 -14.11 -3.68 19.73
C HIS A 108 -15.57 -3.84 20.17
N HIS A 109 -16.00 -3.26 21.28
CA HIS A 109 -17.40 -3.25 21.72
C HIS A 109 -18.32 -2.52 20.74
N ALA A 110 -17.86 -1.41 20.13
CA ALA A 110 -18.57 -0.72 19.06
C ALA A 110 -18.56 -1.48 17.72
N LEU A 111 -17.72 -2.52 17.60
CA LEU A 111 -17.55 -3.39 16.44
C LEU A 111 -18.16 -4.80 16.57
N GLY A 112 -18.73 -5.13 17.74
CA GLY A 112 -19.21 -6.47 18.08
C GLY A 112 -19.98 -7.18 16.97
N ARG A 113 -19.29 -8.12 16.31
CA ARG A 113 -19.91 -9.27 15.69
C ARG A 113 -20.28 -10.23 16.82
N ASP A 114 -21.55 -10.29 17.19
CA ASP A 114 -22.12 -11.29 18.11
C ASP A 114 -22.19 -12.70 17.45
N THR A 115 -21.14 -13.12 16.76
CA THR A 115 -21.12 -14.46 16.15
C THR A 115 -20.44 -15.43 17.11
N GLN A 116 -21.26 -16.17 17.85
CA GLN A 116 -20.88 -17.42 18.51
C GLN A 116 -20.62 -18.50 17.43
N SER A 117 -19.59 -18.34 16.59
CA SER A 117 -19.20 -19.38 15.63
C SER A 117 -17.95 -20.13 16.12
N GLU A 118 -17.91 -21.43 15.85
CA GLU A 118 -16.77 -22.32 16.13
C GLU A 118 -15.48 -21.88 15.41
N ASP A 119 -15.57 -20.98 14.43
CA ASP A 119 -14.46 -20.50 13.58
C ASP A 119 -13.65 -19.33 14.18
N MET A 120 -14.03 -18.85 15.37
CA MET A 120 -13.41 -17.70 16.02
C MET A 120 -11.89 -17.87 16.24
N GLY A 121 -11.42 -19.07 16.57
CA GLY A 121 -9.98 -19.33 16.77
C GLY A 121 -9.16 -19.08 15.50
N ASN A 122 -9.71 -19.47 14.35
CA ASN A 122 -9.09 -19.26 13.05
C ASN A 122 -9.04 -17.77 12.70
N GLU A 123 -10.14 -17.03 12.90
CA GLU A 123 -10.20 -15.60 12.59
C GLU A 123 -9.17 -14.77 13.39
N HIS A 124 -9.00 -15.07 14.68
CA HIS A 124 -7.96 -14.40 15.50
C HIS A 124 -6.55 -14.70 14.97
N PHE A 125 -6.27 -15.96 14.67
CA PHE A 125 -4.96 -16.36 14.13
C PHE A 125 -4.70 -15.72 12.76
N SER A 126 -5.69 -15.69 11.87
CA SER A 126 -5.62 -14.99 10.58
C SER A 126 -5.32 -13.50 10.76
N ALA A 127 -6.00 -12.82 11.69
CA ALA A 127 -5.80 -11.39 11.95
C ALA A 127 -4.41 -11.10 12.54
N LEU A 128 -3.95 -11.93 13.49
CA LEU A 128 -2.59 -11.89 14.04
C LEU A 128 -1.54 -12.08 12.94
N LEU A 129 -1.74 -13.07 12.08
CA LEU A 129 -0.85 -13.38 10.96
C LEU A 129 -0.81 -12.22 9.96
N VAL A 130 -1.95 -11.66 9.56
CA VAL A 130 -1.99 -10.47 8.69
C VAL A 130 -1.28 -9.28 9.33
N PHE A 131 -1.48 -9.03 10.62
CA PHE A 131 -0.77 -7.97 11.34
C PHE A 131 0.75 -8.14 11.31
N LEU A 132 1.21 -9.37 11.60
CA LEU A 132 2.62 -9.71 11.55
C LEU A 132 3.19 -9.48 10.14
N LEU A 133 2.51 -9.96 9.09
CA LEU A 133 2.95 -9.78 7.72
C LEU A 133 2.92 -8.31 7.28
N LEU A 134 1.92 -7.53 7.70
CA LEU A 134 1.85 -6.08 7.44
C LEU A 134 2.99 -5.32 8.11
N TRP A 135 3.35 -5.72 9.34
CA TRP A 135 4.47 -5.14 10.06
C TRP A 135 5.82 -5.50 9.41
N LEU A 136 6.03 -6.79 9.08
CA LEU A 136 7.22 -7.25 8.36
C LEU A 136 7.35 -6.58 6.98
N HIS A 137 6.25 -6.40 6.26
CA HIS A 137 6.20 -5.64 5.02
C HIS A 137 6.70 -4.21 5.26
N SER A 138 6.20 -3.53 6.30
CA SER A 138 6.60 -2.17 6.65
C SER A 138 8.08 -2.07 7.01
N CYS A 139 8.62 -3.03 7.79
CA CYS A 139 10.04 -3.11 8.14
C CYS A 139 10.91 -3.28 6.88
N ARG A 140 10.52 -4.18 5.97
CA ARG A 140 11.23 -4.37 4.70
C ARG A 140 11.20 -3.10 3.85
N ARG A 141 10.04 -2.45 3.72
CA ARG A 141 9.92 -1.21 2.93
C ARG A 141 10.74 -0.07 3.54
N LEU A 142 10.82 0.01 4.87
CA LEU A 142 11.68 0.96 5.58
C LEU A 142 13.16 0.68 5.28
N ALA A 143 13.59 -0.58 5.42
CA ALA A 143 14.94 -1.03 5.10
C ALA A 143 15.33 -0.69 3.65
N GLU A 144 14.43 -0.94 2.70
CA GLU A 144 14.62 -0.60 1.28
C GLU A 144 14.71 0.91 1.05
N CYS A 145 14.02 1.74 1.83
CA CYS A 145 14.17 3.20 1.76
C CYS A 145 15.53 3.66 2.29
N LEU A 146 16.01 3.06 3.39
CA LEU A 146 17.25 3.45 4.03
C LEU A 146 18.49 2.98 3.27
N TRP A 147 18.47 1.75 2.73
CA TRP A 147 19.67 1.10 2.21
C TRP A 147 19.65 0.86 0.69
N THR A 148 18.47 0.63 0.09
CA THR A 148 18.38 0.31 -1.33
C THR A 148 18.12 1.55 -2.18
N SER A 149 17.15 2.37 -1.79
CA SER A 149 16.55 3.41 -2.62
C SER A 149 17.50 4.59 -2.89
N VAL A 150 17.56 5.00 -4.16
CA VAL A 150 18.25 6.24 -4.56
C VAL A 150 17.20 7.31 -4.82
N PHE A 151 17.01 8.22 -3.88
CA PHE A 151 16.08 9.35 -4.04
C PHE A 151 16.70 10.44 -4.92
N SER A 152 15.94 10.94 -5.88
CA SER A 152 16.26 12.15 -6.64
C SER A 152 15.65 13.38 -5.97
N ASP A 153 15.93 14.58 -6.47
CA ASP A 153 15.34 15.87 -6.03
C ASP A 153 13.85 16.04 -6.37
N GLY A 154 13.13 14.92 -6.50
CA GLY A 154 11.69 14.92 -6.69
C GLY A 154 10.97 15.46 -5.45
N VAL A 155 9.75 15.96 -5.69
CA VAL A 155 8.88 16.53 -4.66
C VAL A 155 7.55 15.81 -4.61
N ILE A 156 6.91 15.84 -3.44
CA ILE A 156 5.57 15.32 -3.14
C ILE A 156 4.74 16.50 -2.62
N HIS A 157 3.44 16.52 -2.93
CA HIS A 157 2.54 17.55 -2.39
C HIS A 157 2.23 17.27 -0.90
N ILE A 158 2.13 18.30 -0.06
CA ILE A 158 1.90 18.14 1.39
C ILE A 158 0.62 17.36 1.71
N VAL A 159 -0.45 17.57 0.93
CA VAL A 159 -1.71 16.81 1.09
C VAL A 159 -1.49 15.33 0.82
N GLN A 160 -0.72 14.99 -0.22
CA GLN A 160 -0.37 13.59 -0.51
C GLN A 160 0.52 13.01 0.59
N TYR A 161 1.40 13.82 1.17
CA TYR A 161 2.23 13.43 2.31
C TYR A 161 1.40 13.12 3.56
N CYS A 162 0.49 14.02 3.96
CA CYS A 162 -0.42 13.78 5.08
C CYS A 162 -1.33 12.57 4.84
N PHE A 163 -1.85 12.43 3.62
CA PHE A 163 -2.64 11.27 3.23
C PHE A 163 -1.84 9.97 3.34
N GLY A 164 -0.58 9.95 2.90
CA GLY A 164 0.32 8.80 3.03
C GLY A 164 0.58 8.40 4.48
N LEU A 165 0.76 9.36 5.39
CA LEU A 165 0.88 9.08 6.83
C LEU A 165 -0.42 8.50 7.40
N GLY A 166 -1.56 9.13 7.09
CA GLY A 166 -2.87 8.67 7.52
C GLY A 166 -3.20 7.26 7.02
N TYR A 167 -2.79 6.92 5.79
CA TYR A 167 -2.95 5.59 5.21
C TYR A 167 -2.32 4.48 6.07
N TYR A 168 -1.07 4.66 6.51
CA TYR A 168 -0.38 3.64 7.31
C TYR A 168 -0.95 3.48 8.73
N ILE A 169 -1.56 4.53 9.28
CA ILE A 169 -2.31 4.46 10.53
C ILE A 169 -3.64 3.71 10.30
N ALA A 170 -4.36 4.06 9.22
CA ALA A 170 -5.65 3.51 8.89
C ALA A 170 -5.59 2.01 8.55
N VAL A 171 -4.57 1.56 7.81
CA VAL A 171 -4.44 0.14 7.42
C VAL A 171 -4.24 -0.76 8.63
N GLY A 172 -3.38 -0.38 9.58
CA GLY A 172 -3.22 -1.10 10.85
C GLY A 172 -4.50 -1.11 11.68
N SER A 173 -5.13 0.04 11.81
CA SER A 173 -6.41 0.16 12.54
C SER A 173 -7.49 -0.70 11.90
N THR A 174 -7.48 -0.85 10.57
CA THR A 174 -8.41 -1.71 9.83
C THR A 174 -8.20 -3.19 10.16
N VAL A 175 -6.96 -3.67 10.28
CA VAL A 175 -6.70 -5.04 10.71
C VAL A 175 -7.11 -5.23 12.19
N LEU A 176 -6.87 -4.23 13.05
CA LEU A 176 -7.28 -4.30 14.47
C LEU A 176 -8.78 -4.43 14.65
N CYS A 177 -9.53 -3.77 13.78
CA CYS A 177 -10.98 -3.87 13.73
C CYS A 177 -11.51 -5.25 13.29
N GLN A 178 -10.65 -6.10 12.70
CA GLN A 178 -11.03 -7.43 12.27
C GLN A 178 -10.75 -8.49 13.33
N VAL A 179 -10.05 -8.14 14.42
CA VAL A 179 -9.81 -9.03 15.54
C VAL A 179 -11.11 -9.23 16.31
N PRO A 180 -11.57 -10.47 16.51
CA PRO A 180 -12.79 -10.71 17.29
C PRO A 180 -12.63 -10.31 18.77
N THR A 181 -13.74 -9.95 19.41
CA THR A 181 -13.75 -9.20 20.67
C THR A 181 -13.54 -10.07 21.93
N ASN A 182 -13.53 -11.40 21.79
CA ASN A 182 -13.64 -12.33 22.90
C ASN A 182 -12.29 -12.96 23.30
N ILE A 183 -11.22 -12.15 23.34
CA ILE A 183 -9.89 -12.54 23.85
C ILE A 183 -9.93 -12.86 25.37
N ARG A 184 -11.06 -12.56 26.05
CA ARG A 184 -11.17 -12.54 27.51
C ARG A 184 -11.44 -13.88 28.19
N ASN A 185 -11.60 -14.97 27.44
CA ASN A 185 -11.66 -16.30 28.05
C ASN A 185 -10.33 -16.97 27.79
N GLY A 186 -9.50 -17.14 28.83
CA GLY A 186 -8.16 -17.75 28.79
C GLY A 186 -8.10 -19.22 28.36
N LYS A 187 -8.89 -19.58 27.34
CA LYS A 187 -8.63 -20.72 26.47
C LYS A 187 -7.41 -20.35 25.64
N GLU A 188 -6.39 -21.22 25.66
CA GLU A 188 -5.25 -21.09 24.77
C GLU A 188 -5.72 -20.82 23.33
N LEU A 189 -5.06 -19.87 22.66
CA LEU A 189 -5.30 -19.59 21.25
C LEU A 189 -5.06 -20.90 20.48
N SER A 190 -6.12 -21.59 20.09
CA SER A 190 -6.01 -22.79 19.27
C SER A 190 -5.54 -22.37 17.88
N VAL A 191 -4.23 -22.47 17.65
CA VAL A 191 -3.60 -22.17 16.36
C VAL A 191 -3.93 -23.31 15.40
N GLN A 192 -5.04 -23.18 14.68
CA GLN A 192 -5.40 -24.13 13.63
C GLN A 192 -5.01 -23.54 12.26
N THR A 193 -4.03 -24.17 11.63
CA THR A 193 -3.53 -23.72 10.33
C THR A 193 -4.39 -24.29 9.21
N CYS A 194 -5.24 -23.45 8.62
CA CYS A 194 -5.98 -23.77 7.40
C CYS A 194 -5.16 -23.63 6.10
N TRP A 195 -5.63 -24.24 5.01
CA TRP A 195 -4.99 -24.21 3.68
C TRP A 195 -4.79 -22.78 3.14
N TYR A 196 -5.73 -21.87 3.39
CA TYR A 196 -5.67 -20.49 2.91
C TYR A 196 -4.54 -19.69 3.61
N HIS A 197 -4.16 -20.05 4.85
CA HIS A 197 -2.98 -19.46 5.49
C HIS A 197 -1.70 -19.81 4.72
N ILE A 198 -1.54 -21.08 4.31
CA ILE A 198 -0.37 -21.55 3.57
C ILE A 198 -0.29 -20.87 2.20
N VAL A 199 -1.41 -20.86 1.46
CA VAL A 199 -1.50 -20.20 0.15
C VAL A 199 -1.19 -18.71 0.26
N GLY A 200 -1.79 -18.03 1.24
CA GLY A 200 -1.57 -16.62 1.49
C GLY A 200 -0.12 -16.29 1.86
N VAL A 201 0.48 -17.02 2.80
CA VAL A 201 1.90 -16.81 3.17
C VAL A 201 2.84 -17.07 1.99
N THR A 202 2.57 -18.12 1.20
CA THR A 202 3.37 -18.42 0.00
C THR A 202 3.30 -17.28 -1.02
N MET A 203 2.09 -16.78 -1.29
CA MET A 203 1.87 -15.64 -2.18
C MET A 203 2.53 -14.36 -1.64
N TYR A 204 2.45 -14.10 -0.34
CA TYR A 204 3.08 -12.96 0.33
C TYR A 204 4.60 -12.97 0.14
N ILE A 205 5.24 -14.11 0.38
CA ILE A 205 6.69 -14.27 0.23
C ILE A 205 7.09 -14.07 -1.23
N TRP A 206 6.42 -14.76 -2.15
CA TRP A 206 6.70 -14.66 -3.58
C TRP A 206 6.58 -13.21 -4.10
N ALA A 207 5.47 -12.54 -3.77
CA ALA A 207 5.25 -11.15 -4.16
C ALA A 207 6.27 -10.20 -3.52
N SER A 208 6.61 -10.39 -2.24
CA SER A 208 7.62 -9.58 -1.54
C SER A 208 9.00 -9.71 -2.16
N LEU A 209 9.40 -10.93 -2.57
CA LEU A 209 10.68 -11.17 -3.24
C LEU A 209 10.75 -10.46 -4.59
N HIS A 210 9.72 -10.57 -5.42
CA HIS A 210 9.67 -9.89 -6.72
C HIS A 210 9.61 -8.37 -6.56
N GLN A 211 8.87 -7.87 -5.58
CA GLN A 211 8.87 -6.43 -5.29
C GLN A 211 10.27 -5.92 -4.95
N HIS A 212 10.96 -6.61 -4.02
CA HIS A 212 12.31 -6.24 -3.62
C HIS A 212 13.28 -6.26 -4.81
N ARG A 213 13.26 -7.32 -5.62
CA ARG A 213 14.07 -7.44 -6.84
C ARG A 213 13.82 -6.27 -7.80
N CYS A 214 12.56 -5.92 -8.04
CA CYS A 214 12.22 -4.79 -8.89
C CYS A 214 12.76 -3.46 -8.35
N LEU A 215 12.75 -3.25 -7.04
CA LEU A 215 13.29 -2.04 -6.41
C LEU A 215 14.81 -1.98 -6.47
N VAL A 216 15.49 -3.12 -6.31
CA VAL A 216 16.94 -3.24 -6.50
C VAL A 216 17.32 -2.93 -7.94
N ILE A 217 16.59 -3.46 -8.93
CA ILE A 217 16.78 -3.11 -10.36
C ILE A 217 16.68 -1.60 -10.55
N LEU A 218 15.61 -0.97 -10.05
CA LEU A 218 15.41 0.48 -10.17
C LEU A 218 16.52 1.30 -9.49
N ALA A 219 17.03 0.84 -8.34
CA ALA A 219 18.14 1.48 -7.64
C ALA A 219 19.45 1.33 -8.42
N ASN A 220 19.72 0.16 -8.98
CA ASN A 220 20.94 -0.14 -9.71
C ASN A 220 21.04 0.63 -11.03
N LEU A 221 19.93 1.04 -11.64
CA LEU A 221 19.95 1.97 -12.78
C LEU A 221 20.61 3.33 -12.45
N ARG A 222 20.75 3.66 -11.16
CA ARG A 222 21.33 4.91 -10.67
C ARG A 222 22.70 4.71 -10.00
N LYS A 223 23.14 3.46 -9.84
CA LYS A 223 24.39 3.10 -9.14
C LYS A 223 25.40 2.51 -10.13
N SER A 224 26.69 2.73 -9.87
CA SER A 224 27.79 2.01 -10.49
C SER A 224 27.84 0.56 -10.02
N LYS A 225 28.63 -0.29 -10.69
CA LYS A 225 28.98 -1.64 -10.22
C LYS A 225 29.61 -1.64 -8.81
N SER A 226 30.23 -0.53 -8.41
CA SER A 226 30.78 -0.32 -7.05
C SER A 226 29.74 0.18 -6.03
N GLY A 227 28.47 0.33 -6.41
CA GLY A 227 27.39 0.79 -5.54
C GLY A 227 27.28 2.32 -5.37
N LYS A 228 28.24 3.10 -5.91
CA LYS A 228 28.20 4.57 -5.87
C LYS A 228 27.13 5.13 -6.79
N VAL A 229 26.38 6.16 -6.36
CA VAL A 229 25.38 6.83 -7.20
C VAL A 229 26.10 7.58 -8.32
N VAL A 230 25.79 7.25 -9.57
CA VAL A 230 26.43 7.82 -10.78
C VAL A 230 25.53 8.79 -11.53
N SER A 231 24.21 8.61 -11.44
CA SER A 231 23.25 9.48 -12.12
C SER A 231 21.90 9.46 -11.41
N LEU A 232 21.20 10.60 -11.46
CA LEU A 232 19.80 10.71 -11.06
C LEU A 232 18.85 10.67 -12.28
N SER A 233 19.39 10.53 -13.49
CA SER A 233 18.62 10.41 -14.72
C SER A 233 17.74 9.15 -14.71
N HIS A 234 16.65 9.20 -15.48
CA HIS A 234 15.80 8.05 -15.68
C HIS A 234 16.34 7.20 -16.83
N SER A 235 16.22 5.88 -16.69
CA SER A 235 16.54 4.89 -17.71
C SER A 235 15.42 3.86 -17.75
N VAL A 236 15.29 3.14 -18.87
CA VAL A 236 14.29 2.08 -19.02
C VAL A 236 14.75 0.84 -18.24
N PRO A 237 13.99 0.37 -17.23
CA PRO A 237 14.34 -0.84 -16.49
C PRO A 237 14.18 -2.10 -17.33
N SER A 238 15.05 -3.08 -17.12
CA SER A 238 14.98 -4.42 -17.69
C SER A 238 15.27 -5.48 -16.62
N GLY A 239 14.83 -6.71 -16.86
CA GLY A 239 14.92 -7.84 -15.92
C GLY A 239 13.66 -8.05 -15.07
N ASP A 240 13.51 -9.28 -14.58
CA ASP A 240 12.31 -9.73 -13.84
C ASP A 240 11.01 -9.40 -14.61
N TRP A 241 9.95 -8.99 -13.91
CA TRP A 241 8.67 -8.64 -14.52
C TRP A 241 8.68 -7.31 -15.30
N PHE A 242 9.78 -6.55 -15.31
CA PHE A 242 9.85 -5.35 -16.15
C PHE A 242 9.74 -5.68 -17.63
N GLU A 243 10.06 -6.90 -18.06
CA GLU A 243 9.89 -7.31 -19.46
C GLU A 243 8.43 -7.34 -19.92
N ARG A 244 7.48 -7.46 -18.99
CA ARG A 244 6.05 -7.52 -19.32
C ARG A 244 5.31 -6.24 -18.96
N VAL A 245 5.71 -5.56 -17.89
CA VAL A 245 4.99 -4.39 -17.37
C VAL A 245 5.94 -3.28 -16.94
N SER A 246 5.42 -2.06 -16.94
CA SER A 246 6.18 -0.85 -16.58
C SER A 246 6.48 -0.77 -15.09
N CYS A 247 5.49 -1.17 -14.28
CA CYS A 247 5.52 -1.02 -12.84
C CYS A 247 5.27 -2.36 -12.12
N PRO A 248 6.14 -3.36 -12.31
CA PRO A 248 5.96 -4.66 -11.69
C PRO A 248 6.00 -4.62 -10.16
N HIS A 249 6.74 -3.68 -9.57
CA HIS A 249 6.79 -3.45 -8.12
C HIS A 249 5.43 -2.99 -7.55
N TYR A 250 4.60 -2.33 -8.35
CA TYR A 250 3.23 -1.97 -7.98
C TYR A 250 2.27 -3.16 -8.11
N PHE A 251 2.49 -4.03 -9.11
CA PHE A 251 1.74 -5.28 -9.21
C PHE A 251 2.08 -6.23 -8.06
N ALA A 252 3.37 -6.36 -7.72
CA ALA A 252 3.82 -7.12 -6.57
C ALA A 252 3.23 -6.57 -5.25
N GLU A 253 3.13 -5.25 -5.09
CA GLU A 253 2.41 -4.63 -3.96
C GLU A 253 0.96 -5.11 -3.89
N LEU A 254 0.23 -5.05 -5.02
CA LEU A 254 -1.15 -5.53 -5.07
C LEU A 254 -1.26 -6.99 -4.60
N LEU A 255 -0.35 -7.86 -5.06
CA LEU A 255 -0.35 -9.28 -4.66
C LEU A 255 -0.05 -9.48 -3.17
N ILE A 256 0.74 -8.61 -2.54
CA ILE A 256 0.94 -8.62 -1.07
C ILE A 256 -0.39 -8.35 -0.36
N TYR A 257 -1.19 -7.38 -0.79
CA TYR A 257 -2.49 -7.10 -0.16
C TYR A 257 -3.53 -8.20 -0.44
N VAL A 258 -3.53 -8.75 -1.66
CA VAL A 258 -4.37 -9.91 -2.00
C VAL A 258 -4.01 -11.12 -1.11
N SER A 259 -2.72 -11.36 -0.86
CA SER A 259 -2.29 -12.46 0.01
C SER A 259 -2.85 -12.35 1.43
N MET A 260 -2.95 -11.14 1.97
CA MET A 260 -3.58 -10.89 3.27
C MET A 260 -5.11 -11.12 3.21
N ALA A 261 -5.76 -10.84 2.07
CA ALA A 261 -7.18 -11.15 1.87
C ALA A 261 -7.45 -12.66 1.89
N ILE A 262 -6.54 -13.44 1.29
CA ILE A 262 -6.55 -14.91 1.32
C ILE A 262 -6.40 -15.41 2.76
N ILE A 263 -5.45 -14.85 3.52
CA ILE A 263 -5.21 -15.20 4.93
C ILE A 263 -6.45 -14.92 5.78
N LEU A 264 -7.20 -13.85 5.49
CA LEU A 264 -8.48 -13.52 6.14
C LEU A 264 -9.67 -14.33 5.59
N GLY A 265 -9.40 -15.47 4.95
CA GLY A 265 -10.41 -16.41 4.50
C GLY A 265 -11.26 -15.94 3.32
N PHE A 266 -10.83 -14.96 2.51
CA PHE A 266 -11.56 -14.40 1.35
C PHE A 266 -12.89 -13.67 1.64
N HIS A 267 -13.52 -13.88 2.79
CA HIS A 267 -14.85 -13.30 3.09
C HIS A 267 -14.78 -11.91 3.74
N ASN A 268 -13.57 -11.40 4.04
CA ASN A 268 -13.39 -10.11 4.68
C ASN A 268 -13.60 -8.94 3.71
N VAL A 269 -14.85 -8.47 3.63
CA VAL A 269 -15.27 -7.37 2.74
C VAL A 269 -14.45 -6.10 2.98
N THR A 270 -14.22 -5.72 4.24
CA THR A 270 -13.44 -4.52 4.59
C THR A 270 -12.03 -4.59 4.01
N TRP A 271 -11.37 -5.74 4.12
CA TRP A 271 -10.04 -5.92 3.56
C TRP A 271 -10.05 -5.93 2.02
N TRP A 272 -11.09 -6.48 1.38
CA TRP A 272 -11.25 -6.34 -0.07
C TRP A 272 -11.43 -4.89 -0.51
N CYS A 273 -12.06 -4.03 0.29
CA CYS A 273 -12.07 -2.58 0.03
C CYS A 273 -10.65 -1.97 0.08
N VAL A 274 -9.79 -2.42 1.01
CA VAL A 274 -8.36 -2.04 1.04
C VAL A 274 -7.65 -2.51 -0.23
N VAL A 275 -7.85 -3.77 -0.64
CA VAL A 275 -7.27 -4.32 -1.88
C VAL A 275 -7.72 -3.52 -3.10
N ALA A 276 -9.00 -3.17 -3.20
CA ALA A 276 -9.54 -2.37 -4.29
C ALA A 276 -8.91 -0.97 -4.33
N TYR A 277 -8.75 -0.33 -3.17
CA TYR A 277 -8.03 0.93 -3.05
C TYR A 277 -6.57 0.81 -3.55
N VAL A 278 -5.84 -0.22 -3.09
CA VAL A 278 -4.45 -0.46 -3.53
C VAL A 278 -4.40 -0.68 -5.03
N LEU A 279 -5.29 -1.50 -5.60
CA LEU A 279 -5.38 -1.74 -7.03
C LEU A 279 -5.53 -0.44 -7.81
N PHE A 280 -6.51 0.40 -7.49
CA PHE A 280 -6.78 1.60 -8.29
C PHE A 280 -5.71 2.70 -8.09
N ASN A 281 -5.19 2.86 -6.87
CA ASN A 281 -4.08 3.77 -6.61
C ASN A 281 -2.82 3.36 -7.40
N GLN A 282 -2.46 2.07 -7.34
CA GLN A 282 -1.31 1.53 -8.06
C GLN A 282 -1.51 1.54 -9.58
N ALA A 283 -2.72 1.25 -10.07
CA ALA A 283 -3.09 1.34 -11.47
C ALA A 283 -2.91 2.75 -12.05
N LEU A 284 -3.39 3.76 -11.32
CA LEU A 284 -3.25 5.16 -11.72
C LEU A 284 -1.77 5.58 -11.78
N ALA A 285 -0.99 5.24 -10.74
CA ALA A 285 0.44 5.51 -10.71
C ALA A 285 1.21 4.75 -11.81
N ALA A 286 0.80 3.53 -12.13
CA ALA A 286 1.40 2.72 -13.17
C ALA A 286 1.17 3.30 -14.57
N VAL A 287 -0.05 3.75 -14.88
CA VAL A 287 -0.37 4.42 -16.16
C VAL A 287 0.45 5.69 -16.33
N LEU A 288 0.49 6.51 -15.28
CA LEU A 288 1.31 7.71 -15.21
C LEU A 288 2.79 7.44 -15.53
N CYS A 289 3.32 6.36 -14.97
CA CYS A 289 4.69 5.95 -15.20
C CYS A 289 4.91 5.34 -16.59
N HIS A 290 3.93 4.60 -17.11
CA HIS A 290 3.97 4.00 -18.45
C HIS A 290 4.00 5.08 -19.54
N GLU A 291 3.07 6.04 -19.46
CA GLU A 291 3.02 7.20 -20.36
C GLU A 291 4.33 7.99 -20.30
N PHE A 292 4.89 8.22 -19.10
CA PHE A 292 6.19 8.87 -18.97
C PHE A 292 7.27 8.12 -19.75
N TYR A 293 7.33 6.79 -19.67
CA TYR A 293 8.34 6.04 -20.42
C TYR A 293 8.10 6.10 -21.93
N GLN A 294 6.85 5.99 -22.39
CA GLN A 294 6.50 6.10 -23.81
C GLN A 294 6.83 7.48 -24.39
N GLU A 295 6.58 8.56 -23.66
CA GLU A 295 6.85 9.94 -24.09
C GLU A 295 8.36 10.26 -24.12
N ASN A 296 9.15 9.69 -23.21
CA ASN A 296 10.55 10.12 -22.98
C ASN A 296 11.60 9.15 -23.55
N PHE A 297 11.23 7.94 -23.94
CA PHE A 297 12.19 6.93 -24.44
C PHE A 297 11.69 6.30 -25.73
N SER A 298 12.30 6.69 -26.85
CA SER A 298 12.01 6.11 -28.18
C SER A 298 12.27 4.60 -28.25
N SER A 299 13.21 4.10 -27.45
CA SER A 299 13.56 2.68 -27.32
C SER A 299 12.64 1.89 -26.39
N TYR A 300 11.60 2.51 -25.81
CA TYR A 300 10.73 1.84 -24.85
C TYR A 300 9.93 0.68 -25.50
N PRO A 301 9.92 -0.53 -24.91
CA PRO A 301 9.24 -1.68 -25.52
C PRO A 301 7.72 -1.51 -25.58
N LYS A 302 7.17 -1.42 -26.81
CA LYS A 302 5.74 -1.17 -27.07
C LYS A 302 4.79 -2.27 -26.58
N HIS A 303 5.29 -3.49 -26.37
CA HIS A 303 4.47 -4.61 -25.90
C HIS A 303 4.23 -4.59 -24.38
N ARG A 304 5.01 -3.81 -23.61
CA ARG A 304 4.85 -3.73 -22.15
C ARG A 304 3.50 -3.10 -21.81
N LYS A 305 2.88 -3.60 -20.75
CA LYS A 305 1.66 -3.06 -20.15
C LYS A 305 1.99 -2.15 -18.96
N ALA A 306 1.01 -1.45 -18.39
CA ALA A 306 1.26 -0.53 -17.29
C ALA A 306 1.52 -1.27 -15.97
N LEU A 307 0.64 -2.20 -15.60
CA LEU A 307 0.57 -2.83 -14.27
C LEU A 307 0.41 -4.36 -14.32
N ILE A 308 -0.65 -4.88 -14.95
CA ILE A 308 -1.00 -6.31 -14.98
C ILE A 308 -0.47 -6.92 -16.28
N PRO A 309 0.41 -7.93 -16.22
CA PRO A 309 0.95 -8.58 -17.40
C PRO A 309 -0.14 -9.01 -18.38
N PHE A 310 0.07 -8.73 -19.67
CA PHE A 310 -0.84 -9.04 -20.79
C PHE A 310 -2.20 -8.34 -20.79
N VAL A 311 -2.66 -7.77 -19.68
CA VAL A 311 -4.00 -7.18 -19.54
C VAL A 311 -3.96 -5.66 -19.57
N PHE A 312 -3.24 -5.03 -18.64
CA PHE A 312 -3.37 -3.60 -18.36
C PHE A 312 -2.04 -2.94 -18.01
#